data_AF-A0AAU3MU12-F1
#
_entry.id   AF-A0AAU3MU12-F1
#
_cell.length_a   1.000
_cell.length_b   1.000
_cell.length_c   1.000
_cell.angle_alpha   90.00
_cell.angle_beta   90.00
_cell.angle_gamma   90.00
#
_symmetry.space_group_name_H-M   'P 1'
#
loop_
_entity.id
_entity.type
_entity.pdbx_description
1 polymer ?
#
loop_
_entity_poly.entity_id
_entity_poly.type
_entity_poly.pdbx_seq_one_letter_code
_entity_poly.pdbx_strand_id
1 'polypeptide(L)' 'MIARQPFGIFIRVDVVPNAMALAEIIAIPEEMGLPVLGTRIRGEVIDHVERNHQVRVRLHRSGAALEWRSG' A
#
# COMPACT_ATOMS: atom_id res chain seq x y z
N MET A 1 -26.31 10.30 6.23
CA MET A 1 -25.96 8.91 5.85
C MET A 1 -24.49 8.71 6.14
N ILE A 2 -24.13 7.71 6.95
CA ILE A 2 -22.73 7.39 7.27
C ILE A 2 -22.36 6.13 6.49
N ALA A 3 -21.49 6.27 5.49
CA ALA A 3 -20.87 5.14 4.82
C ALA A 3 -19.53 4.85 5.50
N ARG A 4 -19.27 3.58 5.85
CA ARG A 4 -17.98 3.13 6.42
C ARG A 4 -17.24 2.36 5.33
N GLN A 5 -16.08 2.86 4.91
CA GLN A 5 -15.22 2.18 3.94
C GLN A 5 -14.18 1.31 4.68
N PRO A 6 -13.80 0.13 4.15
CA PRO A 6 -12.64 -0.60 4.63
C PRO A 6 -11.39 0.30 4.55
N PHE A 7 -10.72 0.52 5.68
CA PHE A 7 -9.71 1.58 5.83
C PHE A 7 -8.43 1.35 5.05
N GLY A 8 -8.09 0.12 4.64
CA GLY A 8 -6.82 -0.14 3.95
C GLY A 8 -5.64 -0.41 4.89
N ILE A 9 -4.45 -0.47 4.30
CA ILE A 9 -3.16 -0.55 5.01
C ILE A 9 -2.34 0.70 4.73
N PHE A 10 -1.56 1.13 5.73
CA PHE A 10 -0.60 2.21 5.58
C PHE A 10 0.76 1.67 5.16
N ILE A 11 1.38 2.30 4.16
CA ILE A 11 2.64 1.88 3.56
C ILE A 11 3.59 3.05 3.56
N ARG A 12 4.84 2.82 3.99
CA ARG A 12 5.91 3.82 3.85
C ARG A 12 6.41 3.83 2.41
N VAL A 13 6.50 5.00 1.79
CA VAL A 13 7.01 5.15 0.42
C VAL A 13 8.51 5.44 0.47
N ASP A 14 9.34 4.55 -0.10
CA ASP A 14 10.80 4.69 0.01
C ASP A 14 11.36 5.90 -0.76
N VAL A 15 10.72 6.29 -1.87
CA VAL A 15 11.21 7.38 -2.73
C VAL A 15 10.81 8.78 -2.25
N VAL A 16 9.90 8.87 -1.26
CA VAL A 16 9.47 10.14 -0.68
C VAL A 16 9.56 10.04 0.84
N PRO A 17 10.64 10.56 1.45
CA PRO A 17 10.79 10.61 2.90
C PRO A 17 9.58 11.29 3.54
N ASN A 18 8.98 10.65 4.56
CA ASN A 18 7.80 11.10 5.31
C ASN A 18 6.43 10.97 4.63
N ALA A 19 6.36 10.46 3.39
CA ALA A 19 5.06 10.17 2.77
C ALA A 19 4.53 8.79 3.21
N MET A 20 3.25 8.78 3.61
CA MET A 20 2.50 7.56 3.88
C MET A 20 1.48 7.34 2.76
N ALA A 21 1.50 6.14 2.19
CA ALA A 21 0.52 5.67 1.23
C ALA A 21 -0.61 4.91 1.93
N LEU A 22 -1.81 5.02 1.37
CA LEU A 22 -2.97 4.22 1.75
C LEU A 22 -3.33 3.28 0.60
N ALA A 23 -3.22 1.98 0.83
CA ALA A 23 -3.79 0.97 -0.05
C ALA A 23 -5.13 0.52 0.52
N GLU A 24 -6.23 0.92 -0.11
CA GLU A 24 -7.58 0.52 0.29
C GLU A 24 -7.76 -1.00 0.13
N ILE A 25 -8.44 -1.67 1.05
CA ILE A 25 -8.63 -3.14 0.98
C ILE A 25 -9.30 -3.55 -0.34
N ILE A 26 -10.23 -2.73 -0.85
CA ILE A 26 -10.91 -2.95 -2.13
C ILE A 26 -9.98 -2.82 -3.36
N ALA A 27 -8.81 -2.23 -3.19
CA ALA A 27 -7.80 -2.07 -4.24
C ALA A 27 -6.66 -3.11 -4.12
N ILE A 28 -6.73 -4.02 -3.15
CA ILE A 28 -5.81 -5.15 -2.99
C ILE A 28 -6.37 -6.33 -3.77
N PRO A 29 -5.59 -6.99 -4.67
CA PRO A 29 -6.04 -8.19 -5.37
C PRO A 29 -6.45 -9.30 -4.38
N GLU A 30 -7.58 -9.97 -4.65
CA GLU A 30 -8.15 -10.98 -3.73
C GLU A 30 -7.16 -12.10 -3.39
N GLU A 31 -6.30 -12.49 -4.33
CA GLU A 31 -5.34 -13.59 -4.15
C GLU A 31 -4.05 -13.19 -3.43
N MET A 32 -3.84 -11.88 -3.21
CA MET A 32 -2.61 -11.36 -2.59
C MET A 32 -2.65 -11.45 -1.06
N GLY A 33 -3.85 -11.52 -0.47
CA GLY A 33 -4.05 -11.35 0.96
C GLY A 33 -3.58 -9.96 1.45
N LEU A 34 -3.73 -9.72 2.75
CA LEU A 34 -3.18 -8.51 3.36
C LEU A 34 -1.67 -8.72 3.61
N PRO A 35 -0.78 -7.84 3.10
CA PRO A 35 0.64 -7.89 3.39
C PRO A 35 0.89 -7.89 4.92
N VAL A 36 1.75 -8.79 5.37
CA VAL A 36 2.21 -8.82 6.77
C VAL A 36 3.10 -7.61 7.04
N LEU A 37 3.09 -7.09 8.27
CA LEU A 37 3.95 -5.97 8.67
C LEU A 37 5.41 -6.26 8.32
N GLY A 38 6.08 -5.28 7.68
CA GLY A 38 7.45 -5.41 7.21
C GLY A 38 7.61 -6.01 5.80
N THR A 39 6.53 -6.49 5.18
CA THR A 39 6.57 -6.97 3.79
C THR A 39 6.86 -5.82 2.82
N ARG A 40 7.83 -6.03 1.92
CA ARG A 40 8.11 -5.10 0.83
C ARG A 40 7.18 -5.39 -0.35
N ILE A 41 6.46 -4.37 -0.80
CA ILE A 41 5.48 -4.46 -1.88
C ILE A 41 5.80 -3.46 -3.00
N ARG A 42 5.22 -3.68 -4.18
CA ARG A 42 5.31 -2.76 -5.33
C ARG A 42 3.92 -2.28 -5.68
N GLY A 43 3.82 -1.05 -6.16
CA GLY A 43 2.57 -0.44 -6.59
C GLY A 43 2.82 0.88 -7.28
N GLU A 44 1.72 1.48 -7.73
CA GLU A 44 1.69 2.79 -8.39
C GLU A 44 0.87 3.77 -7.56
N VAL A 45 1.32 5.03 -7.51
CA VAL A 45 0.53 6.13 -6.97
C VAL A 45 -0.51 6.51 -8.01
N ILE A 46 -1.79 6.48 -7.62
CA ILE A 46 -2.91 6.78 -8.53
C ILE A 46 -3.62 8.09 -8.20
N ASP A 47 -3.43 8.62 -6.99
CA ASP A 47 -4.07 9.86 -6.55
C ASP A 47 -3.37 10.47 -5.32
N HIS A 48 -3.60 11.76 -5.06
CA HIS A 48 -3.07 12.50 -3.91
C HIS A 48 -4.21 13.09 -3.07
N VAL A 49 -4.20 12.80 -1.77
CA VAL A 49 -5.17 13.34 -0.80
C VAL A 49 -4.46 14.37 0.07
N GLU A 50 -4.32 15.57 -0.48
CA GLU A 50 -3.48 16.65 0.09
C GLU A 50 -3.84 16.98 1.54
N ARG A 51 -5.14 17.09 1.85
CA ARG A 51 -5.64 17.39 3.21
C ARG A 51 -5.17 16.42 4.30
N ASN A 52 -4.79 15.19 3.91
CA ASN A 52 -4.34 14.16 4.83
C ASN A 52 -2.83 13.89 4.71
N HIS A 53 -2.12 14.58 3.80
CA HIS A 53 -0.74 14.25 3.40
C HIS A 53 -0.58 12.77 3.02
N GLN A 54 -1.56 12.24 2.28
CA GLN A 54 -1.63 10.83 1.88
C GLN A 54 -1.61 10.69 0.36
N VAL A 55 -1.06 9.58 -0.11
CA VAL A 55 -1.22 9.14 -1.51
C VAL A 55 -2.04 7.87 -1.58
N ARG A 56 -2.94 7.77 -2.56
CA ARG A 56 -3.64 6.52 -2.87
C ARG A 56 -2.78 5.70 -3.81
N VAL A 57 -2.67 4.42 -3.51
CA VAL A 57 -1.87 3.50 -4.31
C VAL A 57 -2.68 2.31 -4.79
N ARG A 58 -2.39 1.85 -6.01
CA ARG A 58 -2.77 0.52 -6.48
C ARG A 58 -1.59 -0.40 -6.28
N LEU A 59 -1.79 -1.52 -5.58
CA LEU A 59 -0.74 -2.51 -5.43
C LEU A 59 -0.61 -3.35 -6.70
N HIS A 60 0.61 -3.63 -7.10
CA HIS A 60 0.88 -4.62 -8.12
C HIS A 60 0.81 -6.00 -7.48
N ARG A 61 0.40 -7.01 -8.26
CA ARG A 61 0.49 -8.41 -7.83
C ARG A 61 1.92 -8.67 -7.36
N SER A 62 2.08 -9.07 -6.09
CA SER A 62 3.37 -9.47 -5.57
C SER A 62 3.73 -10.80 -6.20
N GLY A 63 4.83 -10.86 -6.95
CA GLY A 63 5.70 -12.02 -6.78
C GLY A 63 6.14 -12.01 -5.31
N ALA A 64 6.03 -13.15 -4.63
CA ALA A 64 6.43 -13.34 -3.23
C ALA A 64 7.62 -12.44 -2.89
N ALA A 65 7.52 -11.73 -1.76
CA ALA A 65 8.57 -10.87 -1.23
C ALA A 65 9.92 -11.51 -1.54
N LEU A 66 10.67 -10.91 -2.47
CA LEU A 66 11.98 -11.40 -2.87
C LEU A 66 12.80 -11.43 -1.58
N GLU A 67 12.99 -12.63 -1.06
CA GLU A 67 13.91 -12.95 0.03
C GLU A 67 15.28 -12.42 -0.39
N TRP A 68 15.60 -11.21 0.08
CA TRP A 68 16.97 -10.74 0.00
C TRP A 68 17.77 -11.58 0.99
N ARG A 69 18.43 -12.61 0.46
CA ARG A 69 19.51 -13.31 1.13
C ARG A 69 20.66 -12.33 1.29
N SER A 70 21.05 -12.11 2.54
CA SER A 70 22.25 -11.39 2.94
C SER A 70 23.46 -11.97 2.21
N GLY A 71 24.22 -11.10 1.55
CA GLY A 71 25.58 -11.34 1.06
C GLY A 71 26.43 -10.15 1.46
#